data_AF-A0A662M3L6-F1
#
_entry.id   AF-A0A662M3L6-F1
#
_cell.length_a   1.000
_cell.length_b   1.000
_cell.length_c   1.000
_cell.angle_alpha   90.00
_cell.angle_beta   90.00
_cell.angle_gamma   90.00
#
_symmetry.space_group_name_H-M   'P 1'
#
loop_
_entity.id
_entity.type
_entity.pdbx_description
1 polymer ?
#
loop_
_entity_poly.entity_id
_entity_poly.type
_entity_poly.pdbx_seq_one_letter_code
_entity_poly.pdbx_strand_id
1 'polypeptide(L)' 'DFVKNFRYALVWGPSASFPGQRVGMNHEVEDGDVITIATR' A
#
# COMPACT_ATOMS: atom_id res chain seq x y z
N ASP A 1 -5.09 -8.13 14.94
CA ASP A 1 -6.09 -8.37 13.87
C ASP A 1 -5.88 -7.59 12.58
N PHE A 2 -5.13 -6.48 12.61
CA PHE A 2 -4.87 -5.62 11.44
C PHE A 2 -4.37 -6.37 10.19
N VAL A 3 -3.33 -7.20 10.33
CA VAL A 3 -2.77 -8.00 9.22
C VAL A 3 -3.79 -9.01 8.67
N LYS A 4 -4.60 -9.62 9.53
CA LYS A 4 -5.65 -10.57 9.12
C LYS A 4 -6.78 -9.89 8.34
N ASN A 5 -7.04 -8.62 8.65
CA ASN A 5 -8.07 -7.81 8.00
C ASN A 5 -7.55 -7.04 6.78
N PHE A 6 -6.24 -7.07 6.50
CA PHE A 6 -5.65 -6.40 5.35
C PHE A 6 -6.21 -6.96 4.04
N ARG A 7 -6.77 -6.08 3.21
CA ARG A 7 -7.30 -6.43 1.89
C ARG A 7 -6.34 -6.02 0.78
N TYR A 8 -5.87 -4.78 0.83
CA TYR A 8 -4.89 -4.19 -0.09
C TYR A 8 -4.45 -2.83 0.46
N ALA A 9 -3.37 -2.31 -0.09
CA ALA A 9 -3.00 -0.91 0.09
C ALA A 9 -3.01 -0.18 -1.26
N LEU A 10 -3.22 1.13 -1.22
CA LEU A 10 -3.00 2.04 -2.34
C LEU A 10 -1.77 2.88 -2.00
N VAL A 11 -0.83 3.00 -2.93
CA VAL A 11 0.42 3.74 -2.72
C VAL A 11 0.51 4.90 -3.71
N TRP A 12 0.97 6.05 -3.22
CA TRP A 12 1.32 7.23 -3.99
C TRP A 12 2.71 7.68 -3.56
N GLY A 13 3.69 7.56 -4.45
CA GLY A 13 5.06 7.92 -4.14
C GLY A 13 6.06 7.19 -5.01
N PRO A 14 7.37 7.29 -4.70
CA PRO A 14 8.45 6.74 -5.51
C PRO A 14 8.40 5.20 -5.67
N SER A 15 7.87 4.44 -4.71
CA SER A 15 7.76 2.98 -4.87
C SER A 15 6.60 2.56 -5.78
N ALA A 16 5.65 3.46 -6.04
CA ALA A 16 4.50 3.18 -6.88
C ALA A 16 4.83 3.46 -8.35
N SER A 17 4.58 2.48 -9.22
CA SER A 17 4.69 2.65 -10.68
C SER A 17 3.72 3.69 -11.23
N PHE A 18 2.60 3.92 -10.54
CA PHE A 18 1.63 4.96 -10.86
C PHE A 18 0.86 5.40 -9.60
N PRO A 19 0.35 6.66 -9.55
CA PRO A 19 -0.41 7.16 -8.41
C PRO A 19 -1.63 6.30 -8.08
N GLY A 20 -1.74 5.85 -6.84
CA GLY A 20 -2.84 4.99 -6.39
C GLY A 20 -2.69 3.55 -6.84
N GLN A 21 -1.46 3.08 -7.05
CA GLN A 21 -1.19 1.68 -7.34
C GLN A 21 -1.72 0.80 -6.20
N ARG A 22 -2.50 -0.23 -6.56
CA ARG A 22 -2.97 -1.23 -5.62
C ARG A 22 -1.90 -2.29 -5.38
N VAL A 23 -1.49 -2.43 -4.13
CA VAL A 23 -0.40 -3.33 -3.72
C VAL A 23 -0.85 -4.31 -2.63
N GLY A 24 -0.12 -5.42 -2.54
CA GLY A 24 -0.28 -6.44 -1.49
C GLY A 24 0.70 -6.22 -0.33
N MET A 25 0.71 -7.16 0.62
CA MET A 25 1.61 -7.08 1.79
C MET A 25 3.10 -7.21 1.45
N ASN A 26 3.44 -7.76 0.28
CA ASN A 26 4.83 -7.98 -0.14
C ASN A 26 5.42 -6.78 -0.89
N HIS A 27 4.71 -5.65 -0.96
CA HIS A 27 5.21 -4.45 -1.63
C HIS A 27 6.18 -3.71 -0.72
N GLU A 28 7.40 -3.51 -1.21
CA GLU A 28 8.41 -2.70 -0.52
C GLU A 28 8.10 -1.23 -0.73
N VAL A 29 8.04 -0.50 0.38
CA VAL A 29 7.72 0.93 0.40
C VAL A 29 9.01 1.73 0.53
N GLU A 30 9.01 2.93 -0.04
CA GLU A 30 10.14 3.85 -0.05
C GLU A 30 9.80 5.13 0.73
N ASP A 31 10.83 5.83 1.22
CA ASP A 31 10.63 7.10 1.91
C ASP A 31 9.98 8.12 0.98
N GLY A 32 8.95 8.81 1.48
CA GLY A 32 8.10 9.70 0.68
C GLY A 32 6.84 9.04 0.10
N ASP A 33 6.61 7.75 0.35
CA ASP A 33 5.34 7.11 -0.01
C ASP A 33 4.19 7.52 0.92
N VAL A 34 3.04 7.81 0.32
CA VAL A 34 1.75 7.94 0.98
C VAL A 34 0.97 6.65 0.74
N ILE A 35 0.47 6.02 1.81
CA ILE A 35 -0.18 4.72 1.74
C ILE A 35 -1.58 4.79 2.35
N THR A 36 -2.59 4.31 1.63
CA THR A 36 -3.93 4.05 2.17
C THR A 36 -4.11 2.55 2.35
N ILE A 37 -4.42 2.11 3.56
CA ILE A 37 -4.66 0.69 3.86
C ILE A 37 -6.17 0.42 3.87
N ALA A 38 -6.63 -0.48 3.01
CA ALA A 38 -7.99 -0.97 3.04
C ALA A 38 -8.05 -2.23 3.90
N THR A 39 -8.83 -2.17 4.97
CA THR A 39 -9.16 -3.33 5.79
C THR A 39 -10.57 -3.83 5.49
N ARG A 40 -10.86 -5.06 5.88
CA ARG A 40 -12.23 -5.54 6.04
C ARG A 40 -12.91 -4.93 7.26
#